data_AF-A0A224XTP5-F1
#
_entry.id   AF-A0A224XTP5-F1
#
_cell.length_a   1.000
_cell.length_b   1.000
_cell.length_c   1.000
_cell.angle_alpha   90.00
_cell.angle_beta   90.00
_cell.angle_gamma   90.00
#
_symmetry.space_group_name_H-M   'P 1'
#
loop_
_entity.id
_entity.type
_entity.pdbx_description
1 polymer ?
#
loop_
_entity_poly.entity_id
_entity_poly.type
_entity_poly.pdbx_seq_one_letter_code
_entity_poly.pdbx_strand_id
1 'polypeptide(L)'
;MLSTFLSALGLGLFNTCTNQGTMQRYMSLSSFKKVKLVIIFSALSNLLFIVSIVILGTVIYGTYYNCDPVLSKRLNDSNHFMIFYAWETGKKISGLTGLLIAGILSASLSSMSTMI
;
A
#
# COMPACT_ATOMS: atom_id res chain seq x y z
N MET A 1 -0.30 0.96 -17.70
CA MET A 1 0.60 1.46 -16.64
C MET A 1 0.34 2.93 -16.30
N LEU A 2 0.43 3.87 -17.25
CA LEU A 2 0.15 5.29 -16.94
C LEU A 2 -1.33 5.54 -16.59
N SER A 3 -2.26 4.93 -17.34
CA SER A 3 -3.70 5.02 -17.07
C SER A 3 -4.09 4.43 -15.71
N THR A 4 -3.54 3.27 -15.36
CA THR A 4 -3.76 2.59 -14.07
C THR A 4 -3.17 3.37 -12.89
N PHE A 5 -2.05 4.05 -13.10
CA PHE A 5 -1.44 4.92 -12.10
C PHE A 5 -2.29 6.18 -11.86
N LEU A 6 -2.77 6.82 -12.93
CA LEU A 6 -3.66 7.97 -12.83
C LEU A 6 -4.98 7.61 -12.14
N SER A 7 -5.57 6.46 -12.47
CA SER A 7 -6.79 5.99 -11.82
C SER A 7 -6.59 5.67 -10.34
N ALA A 8 -5.46 5.07 -9.96
CA ALA A 8 -5.14 4.78 -8.55
C ALA A 8 -4.96 6.07 -7.73
N LEU A 9 -4.29 7.07 -8.28
CA LEU A 9 -4.17 8.39 -7.66
C LEU A 9 -5.54 9.05 -7.49
N GLY A 10 -6.35 9.07 -8.56
CA GLY A 10 -7.69 9.68 -8.54
C GLY A 10 -8.62 9.03 -7.53
N LEU A 11 -8.72 7.70 -7.53
CA LEU A 11 -9.56 6.95 -6.59
C LEU A 11 -9.08 7.09 -5.14
N GLY A 12 -7.77 7.08 -4.91
CA GLY A 12 -7.19 7.25 -3.57
C GLY A 12 -7.53 8.61 -2.97
N LEU A 13 -7.36 9.68 -3.75
CA LEU A 13 -7.71 11.04 -3.32
C LEU A 13 -9.23 11.19 -3.11
N PHE A 14 -10.04 10.65 -4.03
CA PHE A 14 -11.49 10.68 -3.89
C PHE A 14 -11.97 10.03 -2.60
N ASN A 15 -11.44 8.84 -2.27
CA ASN A 15 -11.83 8.12 -1.06
C ASN A 15 -11.49 8.90 0.23
N THR A 16 -10.35 9.61 0.27
CA THR A 16 -10.02 10.46 1.43
C THR A 16 -10.99 11.62 1.62
N CYS A 17 -11.66 12.05 0.55
CA CYS A 17 -12.64 13.14 0.58
C CYS A 17 -14.05 12.66 0.99
N THR A 18 -14.44 11.46 0.57
CA THR A 18 -15.81 10.96 0.79
C THR A 18 -15.96 10.10 2.02
N ASN A 19 -14.86 9.55 2.54
CA ASN A 19 -14.91 8.64 3.67
C ASN A 19 -15.16 9.39 4.99
N GLN A 20 -16.28 9.04 5.64
CA GLN A 20 -16.75 9.69 6.86
C GLN A 20 -15.73 9.62 8.00
N GLY A 21 -15.07 8.47 8.20
CA GLY A 21 -14.05 8.30 9.23
C GLY A 21 -12.81 9.16 8.98
N THR A 22 -12.49 9.44 7.72
CA THR A 22 -11.35 10.29 7.35
C THR A 22 -11.68 11.77 7.56
N MET A 23 -12.91 12.17 7.19
CA MET A 23 -13.42 13.52 7.42
C MET A 23 -13.56 13.87 8.90
N GLN A 24 -14.01 12.95 9.73
CA GLN A 24 -14.08 13.14 11.18
C GLN A 24 -12.70 13.44 11.79
N ARG A 25 -11.65 12.74 11.35
CA ARG A 25 -10.27 13.00 11.79
C ARG A 25 -9.81 14.41 11.44
N TYR A 26 -10.19 14.93 10.27
CA TYR A 26 -9.88 16.32 9.90
C TYR A 26 -10.61 17.34 10.76
N MET A 27 -11.86 17.06 11.15
CA MET A 27 -12.67 17.96 11.99
C MET A 27 -12.21 18.00 13.46
N SER A 28 -11.56 16.95 13.96
CA SER A 28 -11.01 16.95 15.33
C SER A 28 -9.79 17.85 15.53
N LEU A 29 -9.23 18.44 14.47
CA LEU A 29 -8.10 19.35 14.57
C LEU A 29 -8.54 20.76 14.99
N SER A 30 -7.80 21.37 15.91
CA SER A 30 -8.12 22.69 16.48
C SER A 30 -7.96 23.89 15.54
N SER A 31 -7.43 23.73 14.33
CA SER A 31 -7.17 24.85 13.42
C SER A 31 -7.18 24.47 11.93
N PHE A 32 -7.82 25.31 11.12
CA PHE A 32 -7.89 25.18 9.66
C PHE A 32 -6.51 25.15 8.97
N LYS A 33 -5.51 25.88 9.50
CA LYS A 33 -4.15 25.85 8.94
C LYS A 33 -3.51 24.46 9.05
N LYS A 34 -3.75 23.78 10.19
CA LYS A 34 -3.25 22.42 10.42
C LYS A 34 -3.96 21.42 9.51
N VAL A 35 -5.27 21.55 9.34
CA VAL A 35 -6.06 20.69 8.44
C VAL A 35 -5.52 20.76 7.00
N LYS A 36 -5.29 21.97 6.47
CA LYS A 36 -4.75 22.14 5.11
C LYS A 36 -3.38 21.45 4.95
N LEU A 37 -2.52 21.59 5.95
CA LEU A 37 -1.20 20.96 5.95
C LEU A 37 -1.32 19.42 5.99
N VAL A 38 -2.17 18.88 6.85
CA VAL A 38 -2.42 17.42 6.94
C VAL A 38 -2.94 16.85 5.62
N ILE A 39 -3.87 17.55 4.95
CA ILE A 39 -4.39 17.10 3.64
C ILE A 39 -3.27 17.05 2.59
N ILE A 40 -2.39 18.06 2.55
CA ILE A 40 -1.24 18.07 1.63
C ILE A 40 -0.28 16.91 1.92
N PHE A 41 0.06 16.68 3.19
CA PHE A 41 0.92 15.55 3.57
C PHE A 41 0.28 14.20 3.25
N SER A 42 -1.04 14.07 3.43
CA SER A 42 -1.79 12.85 3.09
C SER A 42 -1.83 12.60 1.58
N ALA A 43 -1.95 13.65 0.77
CA ALA A 43 -1.89 13.53 -0.69
C ALA A 43 -0.49 13.12 -1.17
N LEU A 44 0.56 13.71 -0.58
CA LEU A 44 1.95 13.37 -0.89
C LEU A 44 2.31 11.94 -0.51
N SER A 45 1.88 11.47 0.68
CA SER A 45 2.12 10.09 1.13
C SER A 45 1.43 9.08 0.23
N ASN A 46 0.20 9.34 -0.23
CA ASN A 46 -0.50 8.50 -1.18
C ASN A 46 0.26 8.38 -2.51
N LEU A 47 0.80 9.49 -3.03
CA LEU A 47 1.60 9.47 -4.25
C LEU A 47 2.86 8.61 -4.09
N LEU A 48 3.62 8.81 -3.01
CA LEU A 48 4.82 8.02 -2.72
C LEU A 48 4.51 6.53 -2.57
N PHE A 49 3.38 6.19 -1.95
CA PHE A 49 2.95 4.81 -1.76
C PHE A 49 2.65 4.12 -3.09
N ILE A 50 1.89 4.77 -3.99
CA ILE A 50 1.55 4.20 -5.31
C ILE A 50 2.83 4.01 -6.14
N VAL A 51 3.73 5.00 -6.15
CA VAL A 51 5.03 4.88 -6.85
C VAL A 51 5.82 3.68 -6.32
N SER A 52 5.85 3.49 -5.00
CA SER A 52 6.56 2.37 -4.38
C SER A 52 5.99 1.01 -4.81
N ILE A 53 4.66 0.89 -4.88
CA ILE A 53 3.98 -0.33 -5.35
C ILE A 53 4.33 -0.62 -6.81
N VAL A 54 4.34 0.41 -7.68
CA VAL A 54 4.68 0.23 -9.10
C VAL A 54 6.14 -0.23 -9.27
N ILE A 55 7.07 0.35 -8.50
CA ILE A 55 8.47 -0.07 -8.51
C ILE A 55 8.59 -1.52 -8.03
N LEU A 56 7.96 -1.88 -6.90
CA LEU A 56 7.97 -3.24 -6.38
C LEU A 56 7.41 -4.26 -7.38
N GLY A 57 6.28 -3.96 -8.01
CA GLY A 57 5.69 -4.81 -9.04
C GLY A 57 6.61 -4.99 -10.26
N THR A 58 7.32 -3.93 -10.66
CA THR A 58 8.28 -3.98 -11.78
C THR A 58 9.50 -4.84 -11.43
N VAL A 59 10.04 -4.70 -10.21
CA VAL A 59 11.18 -5.51 -9.72
C VAL A 59 10.81 -6.98 -9.64
N ILE A 60 9.62 -7.28 -9.10
CA ILE A 60 9.07 -8.62 -9.02
C ILE A 60 8.93 -9.23 -10.43
N TYR A 61 8.33 -8.49 -11.36
CA TYR A 61 8.17 -8.92 -12.74
C TYR A 61 9.52 -9.24 -13.41
N GLY A 62 10.52 -8.39 -13.22
CA GLY A 62 11.87 -8.62 -13.74
C GLY A 62 12.56 -9.85 -13.12
N THR A 63 12.30 -10.15 -11.85
CA THR A 63 12.94 -11.28 -11.14
C THR A 63 12.37 -12.64 -11.60
N TYR A 64 11.05 -12.71 -11.85
CA TYR A 64 10.36 -13.96 -12.22
C TYR A 64 10.04 -14.09 -13.71
N TYR A 65 10.58 -13.20 -14.56
CA TYR A 65 10.32 -13.21 -16.00
C TYR A 65 10.56 -14.57 -16.69
N ASN A 66 11.55 -15.34 -16.22
CA ASN A 66 11.89 -16.66 -16.77
C ASN A 66 11.35 -17.84 -15.95
N CYS A 67 10.79 -17.60 -14.77
CA CYS A 67 10.41 -18.66 -13.83
C CYS A 67 9.20 -18.19 -13.03
N ASP A 68 8.00 -18.38 -13.56
CA ASP A 68 6.76 -17.99 -12.88
C ASP A 68 6.48 -18.90 -11.68
N PRO A 69 6.56 -18.39 -10.43
CA PRO A 69 6.30 -19.20 -9.25
C PRO A 69 4.81 -19.57 -9.14
N VAL A 70 3.93 -18.84 -9.84
CA VAL A 70 2.49 -19.15 -9.95
C VAL A 70 2.25 -20.41 -10.80
N LEU A 71 2.92 -20.54 -11.95
CA LEU A 71 2.80 -21.73 -12.80
C LEU A 71 3.45 -22.97 -12.17
N SER A 72 4.49 -22.78 -11.37
CA SER A 72 5.17 -23.89 -10.66
C SER A 72 4.37 -24.49 -9.49
N LYS A 73 3.11 -24.09 -9.28
CA LYS A 73 2.21 -24.52 -8.16
C LYS A 73 2.78 -24.28 -6.76
N ARG A 74 3.77 -23.41 -6.61
CA ARG A 74 4.30 -23.01 -5.29
C ARG A 74 3.41 -22.01 -4.57
N LEU A 75 2.53 -21.32 -5.29
CA LEU A 75 1.50 -20.44 -4.74
C LEU A 75 0.10 -20.97 -5.07
N ASN A 76 -0.74 -21.10 -4.04
CA ASN A 76 -2.15 -21.46 -4.19
C ASN A 76 -3.00 -20.26 -4.65
N ASP A 77 -2.56 -19.04 -4.31
CA ASP A 77 -3.25 -17.78 -4.60
C ASP A 77 -2.25 -16.73 -5.10
N SER A 78 -2.60 -16.04 -6.19
CA SER A 78 -1.80 -14.95 -6.76
C SER A 78 -1.78 -13.70 -5.87
N ASN A 79 -2.74 -13.56 -4.95
CA ASN A 79 -2.83 -12.43 -4.03
C ASN A 79 -1.70 -12.42 -2.98
N HIS A 80 -1.13 -13.58 -2.64
CA HIS A 80 -0.08 -13.69 -1.62
C HIS A 80 1.33 -13.61 -2.22
N PHE A 81 1.44 -13.28 -3.51
CA PHE A 81 2.68 -13.23 -4.26
C PHE A 81 3.71 -12.29 -3.61
N MET A 82 3.28 -11.12 -3.16
CA MET A 82 4.17 -10.13 -2.52
C MET A 82 4.79 -10.66 -1.22
N ILE A 83 4.02 -11.39 -0.42
CA ILE A 83 4.49 -12.00 0.84
C ILE A 83 5.49 -13.12 0.53
N PHE A 84 5.20 -13.93 -0.49
CA PHE A 84 6.10 -14.99 -0.95
C PHE A 84 7.44 -14.43 -1.44
N TYR A 85 7.42 -13.37 -2.25
CA TYR A 85 8.63 -12.68 -2.71
C TYR A 85 9.45 -12.10 -1.55
N ALA A 86 8.78 -11.50 -0.56
CA ALA A 86 9.44 -10.99 0.64
C ALA A 86 10.08 -12.12 1.46
N TRP A 87 9.42 -13.27 1.58
CA TRP A 87 9.97 -14.45 2.25
C TRP A 87 11.23 -14.99 1.55
N GLU A 88 11.21 -15.06 0.22
CA GLU A 88 12.37 -15.50 -0.57
C GLU A 88 13.55 -14.51 -0.45
N THR A 89 13.26 -13.21 -0.51
CA THR A 89 14.24 -12.13 -0.31
C THR A 89 14.74 -12.06 1.14
N GLY A 90 13.91 -12.48 2.09
CA GLY A 90 14.23 -12.54 3.52
C GLY A 90 15.37 -13.48 3.86
N LYS A 91 15.69 -14.46 2.99
CA LYS A 91 16.90 -15.29 3.11
C LYS A 91 18.19 -14.48 2.90
N LYS A 92 18.10 -13.39 2.12
CA LYS A 92 19.21 -12.47 1.84
C LYS A 92 19.23 -11.28 2.81
N ILE A 93 18.06 -10.86 3.31
CA ILE A 93 17.90 -9.73 4.24
C ILE A 93 17.02 -10.18 5.43
N SER A 94 17.66 -10.57 6.52
CA SER A 94 16.97 -10.98 7.74
C SER A 94 16.10 -9.84 8.31
N GLY A 95 14.83 -10.13 8.61
CA GLY A 95 13.87 -9.19 9.20
C GLY A 95 12.94 -8.48 8.22
N LEU A 96 13.23 -8.51 6.91
CA LEU A 96 12.41 -7.84 5.88
C LEU A 96 10.96 -8.35 5.85
N THR A 97 10.78 -9.67 5.88
CA THR A 97 9.46 -10.32 5.90
C THR A 97 8.66 -9.93 7.15
N GLY A 98 9.31 -9.83 8.30
CA GLY A 98 8.68 -9.43 9.56
C GLY A 98 8.15 -7.99 9.50
N LEU A 99 8.92 -7.08 8.93
CA LEU A 99 8.52 -5.68 8.75
C LEU A 99 7.34 -5.54 7.78
N LEU A 100 7.32 -6.35 6.70
CA LEU A 100 6.21 -6.40 5.76
C LEU A 100 4.91 -6.89 6.42
N ILE A 101 4.97 -7.97 7.20
CA ILE A 101 3.81 -8.51 7.92
C ILE A 101 3.30 -7.49 8.96
N ALA A 102 4.20 -6.87 9.73
CA ALA A 102 3.83 -5.83 10.70
C ALA A 102 3.12 -4.63 10.05
N GLY A 103 3.57 -4.22 8.85
CA GLY A 103 2.92 -3.16 8.07
C GLY A 103 1.50 -3.53 7.63
N ILE A 104 1.31 -4.75 7.11
CA ILE A 104 -0.02 -5.24 6.68
C ILE A 104 -0.98 -5.29 7.87
N LEU A 105 -0.54 -5.81 9.01
CA LEU A 105 -1.35 -5.87 10.23
C LEU A 105 -1.73 -4.49 10.73
N SER A 106 -0.79 -3.53 10.69
CA SER A 106 -1.06 -2.13 11.07
C SER A 106 -2.09 -1.48 10.15
N ALA A 107 -2.00 -1.70 8.84
CA ALA A 107 -2.96 -1.18 7.87
C ALA A 107 -4.36 -1.79 8.05
N SER A 108 -4.42 -3.10 8.29
CA SER A 108 -5.68 -3.80 8.59
C SER A 108 -6.34 -3.24 9.85
N LEU A 109 -5.57 -3.10 10.94
CA LEU A 109 -6.09 -2.61 12.21
C LEU A 109 -6.56 -1.15 12.11
N SER A 110 -5.84 -0.31 11.34
CA SER A 110 -6.25 1.07 11.06
C SER A 110 -7.62 1.13 10.37
N SER A 111 -7.85 0.26 9.38
CA SER A 111 -9.12 0.20 8.65
C SER A 111 -10.26 -0.30 9.53
N MET A 112 -10.02 -1.33 10.34
CA MET A 112 -11.02 -1.82 11.31
C MET A 112 -11.38 -0.74 12.33
N SER A 113 -10.41 0.03 12.82
CA SER A 113 -10.66 1.13 13.76
C SER A 113 -11.51 2.27 13.18
N THR A 114 -11.61 2.38 11.85
CA THR A 114 -12.48 3.38 11.20
C THR A 114 -13.88 2.86 10.91
N MET A 115 -14.09 1.55 10.95
CA MET A 115 -15.40 0.92 10.73
C MET A 115 -16.17 0.69 12.03
N ILE A 116 -15.46 0.50 13.15
CA ILE A 116 -16.00 0.39 14.51
C ILE A 116 -16.22 1.80 15.07
#